data_AF-A0A7D7VF99-F1
#
_entry.id   AF-A0A7D7VF99-F1
#
_cell.length_a   1.000
_cell.length_b   1.000
_cell.length_c   1.000
_cell.angle_alpha   90.00
_cell.angle_beta   90.00
_cell.angle_gamma   90.00
#
_symmetry.space_group_name_H-M   'P 1'
#
loop_
_entity.id
_entity.type
_entity.pdbx_description
1 polymer ?
#
loop_
_entity_poly.entity_id
_entity_poly.type
_entity_poly.pdbx_seq_one_letter_code
_entity_poly.pdbx_strand_id
1 'polypeptide(L)'
;MNVMTGQNGTYVISWSQTEIDGFTGSPLAALAKGSSWQWSGKTVRVDGATGFGAVNDTSSEKLRRNAAASARKLVGRALVQEGVRTPFLEEDVALDQSFTITDGSQSWVATLIDMPEIARPLLMFVGAMPPKGQPLLVSREIEAPARLSYLRQDQEGVVCFTPGTRMETPDGPQLVEELVAGDRVVTKDNGVEEILWVGDRHVSGARLHAMPDLRPVRIREGAIDEGRPNGDLIVSPDHRMLIRGAAAMALWGEHEVLVAARDLIDDARVTRDLSAKSVTYIHLMLPSHNILIANGLETESFHPDAVHLESVDEQQLLRMFDVMPFLRDDTSAYGPMSRRVLRQAEAALITRSR
;
A
#
# COMPACT_ATOMS: atom_id res chain seq x y z
N MET A 1 -33.05 16.56 20.02
CA MET A 1 -32.68 17.34 18.83
C MET A 1 -31.30 17.90 19.03
N ASN A 2 -30.28 17.36 18.36
CA ASN A 2 -28.94 17.96 18.35
C ASN A 2 -28.51 18.03 16.88
N VAL A 3 -28.85 19.15 16.25
CA VAL A 3 -28.41 19.48 14.88
C VAL A 3 -26.98 20.01 15.01
N MET A 4 -25.99 19.14 14.84
CA MET A 4 -24.64 19.63 14.53
C MET A 4 -24.65 20.08 13.07
N THR A 5 -24.72 21.40 12.89
CA THR A 5 -24.57 22.10 11.61
C THR A 5 -23.27 21.68 10.93
N GLY A 6 -23.35 20.79 9.94
CA GLY A 6 -22.24 20.54 9.02
C GLY A 6 -21.96 21.81 8.22
N GLN A 7 -20.80 22.42 8.42
CA GLN A 7 -20.39 23.57 7.61
C GLN A 7 -20.32 23.12 6.14
N ASN A 8 -20.98 23.85 5.24
CA ASN A 8 -20.92 23.57 3.81
C ASN A 8 -19.49 23.79 3.29
N GLY A 9 -18.93 22.81 2.58
CA GLY A 9 -17.62 22.90 1.94
C GLY A 9 -17.20 21.61 1.24
N THR A 10 -16.02 21.61 0.62
CA THR A 10 -15.38 20.43 0.04
C THR A 10 -14.44 19.82 1.07
N TYR A 11 -14.69 18.56 1.37
CA TYR A 11 -13.93 17.78 2.32
C TYR A 11 -13.35 16.56 1.65
N VAL A 12 -12.15 16.17 2.10
CA VAL A 12 -11.44 15.00 1.61
C VAL A 12 -11.05 14.11 2.79
N ILE A 13 -11.29 12.81 2.65
CA ILE A 13 -10.83 11.75 3.55
C ILE A 13 -10.10 10.67 2.74
N SER A 14 -9.24 9.89 3.39
CA SER A 14 -8.63 8.72 2.74
C SER A 14 -9.62 7.55 2.73
N TRP A 15 -9.63 6.73 1.67
CA TRP A 15 -10.38 5.48 1.67
C TRP A 15 -10.02 4.55 2.86
N SER A 16 -8.77 4.59 3.33
CA SER A 16 -8.31 3.81 4.51
C SER A 16 -9.04 4.17 5.81
N GLN A 17 -9.67 5.35 5.86
CA GLN A 17 -10.45 5.82 7.00
C GLN A 17 -11.89 5.30 6.99
N THR A 18 -12.23 4.45 6.03
CA THR A 18 -13.57 3.88 5.86
C THR A 18 -13.64 2.42 6.27
N GLU A 19 -14.84 2.00 6.60
CA GLU A 19 -15.17 0.64 6.96
C GLU A 19 -16.44 0.22 6.23
N ILE A 20 -16.43 -1.02 5.75
CA ILE A 20 -17.56 -1.62 5.05
C ILE A 20 -17.94 -2.89 5.80
N ASP A 21 -19.21 -2.98 6.20
CA ASP A 21 -19.81 -4.14 6.87
C ASP A 21 -19.02 -4.64 8.10
N GLY A 22 -18.41 -3.73 8.87
CA GLY A 22 -17.62 -4.10 10.06
C GLY A 22 -16.11 -4.18 9.83
N PHE A 23 -15.64 -4.09 8.59
CA PHE A 23 -14.23 -4.28 8.21
C PHE A 23 -13.56 -2.98 7.76
N THR A 24 -12.55 -2.52 8.50
CA THR A 24 -11.79 -1.29 8.19
C THR A 24 -10.85 -1.52 7.02
N GLY A 25 -10.75 -0.53 6.12
CA GLY A 25 -9.83 -0.59 4.98
C GLY A 25 -10.25 -1.60 3.90
N SER A 26 -11.51 -2.07 3.94
CA SER A 26 -12.10 -2.93 2.92
C SER A 26 -11.85 -2.41 1.51
N PRO A 27 -11.61 -3.28 0.52
CA PRO A 27 -11.40 -2.86 -0.85
C PRO A 27 -12.65 -2.14 -1.37
N LEU A 28 -12.49 -1.26 -2.36
CA LEU A 28 -13.61 -0.61 -3.05
C LEU A 28 -14.62 -1.62 -3.59
N ALA A 29 -14.15 -2.83 -3.92
CA ALA A 29 -14.97 -3.96 -4.39
C ALA A 29 -15.97 -4.48 -3.35
N ALA A 30 -15.73 -4.27 -2.04
CA ALA A 30 -16.67 -4.66 -1.00
C ALA A 30 -17.88 -3.72 -0.92
N LEU A 31 -17.82 -2.58 -1.59
CA LEU A 31 -18.88 -1.59 -1.60
C LEU A 31 -20.02 -2.02 -2.53
N ALA A 32 -21.00 -2.75 -2.00
CA ALA A 32 -22.21 -3.11 -2.72
C ALA A 32 -23.39 -2.22 -2.31
N LYS A 33 -24.39 -2.09 -3.20
CA LYS A 33 -25.67 -1.50 -2.81
C LYS A 33 -26.26 -2.29 -1.64
N GLY A 34 -26.57 -1.59 -0.55
CA GLY A 34 -27.09 -2.18 0.69
C GLY A 34 -26.02 -2.48 1.75
N SER A 35 -24.72 -2.41 1.42
CA SER A 35 -23.65 -2.50 2.42
C SER A 35 -23.74 -1.36 3.44
N SER A 36 -23.34 -1.67 4.67
CA SER A 36 -23.09 -0.67 5.71
C SER A 36 -21.72 -0.05 5.48
N TRP A 37 -21.66 1.27 5.38
CA TRP A 37 -20.44 2.04 5.23
C TRP A 37 -20.32 3.02 6.38
N GLN A 38 -19.15 3.11 6.98
CA GLN A 38 -18.83 4.14 7.97
C GLN A 38 -17.44 4.71 7.75
N TRP A 39 -17.17 5.86 8.36
CA TRP A 39 -15.84 6.45 8.34
C TRP A 39 -15.43 6.95 9.72
N SER A 40 -14.13 6.91 9.99
CA SER A 40 -13.49 7.45 11.19
C SER A 40 -12.27 8.31 10.81
N GLY A 41 -11.57 8.93 11.76
CA GLY A 41 -10.38 9.73 11.44
C GLY A 41 -10.59 11.23 11.15
N LYS A 42 -9.71 11.83 10.35
CA LYS A 42 -9.56 13.29 10.14
C LYS A 42 -9.93 13.68 8.71
N THR A 43 -10.70 14.76 8.58
CA THR A 43 -11.04 15.39 7.30
C THR A 43 -10.04 16.49 6.96
N VAL A 44 -9.77 16.65 5.67
CA VAL A 44 -9.05 17.81 5.12
C VAL A 44 -10.05 18.65 4.35
N ARG A 45 -10.18 19.93 4.68
CA ARG A 45 -11.02 20.86 3.93
C ARG A 45 -10.20 21.45 2.78
N VAL A 46 -10.72 21.38 1.56
CA VAL A 46 -10.01 21.81 0.34
C VAL A 46 -10.39 23.23 -0.08
N ASP A 47 -11.57 23.71 0.33
CA ASP A 47 -12.00 25.06 -0.01
C ASP A 47 -11.27 26.09 0.86
N GLY A 48 -10.54 27.00 0.20
CA GLY A 48 -10.23 28.31 0.78
C GLY A 48 -11.52 29.06 1.13
N ALA A 49 -11.46 30.06 1.99
CA ALA A 49 -12.57 30.73 2.69
C ALA A 49 -13.65 31.45 1.83
N THR A 50 -14.01 30.96 0.65
CA THR A 50 -15.11 31.45 -0.18
C THR A 50 -16.22 30.41 -0.24
N GLY A 51 -17.27 30.65 0.55
CA GLY A 51 -18.46 29.81 0.56
C GLY A 51 -19.18 29.82 -0.79
N PHE A 52 -19.43 28.65 -1.34
CA PHE A 52 -20.27 28.50 -2.53
C PHE A 52 -21.71 28.21 -2.10
N GLY A 53 -22.61 29.11 -2.50
CA GLY A 53 -24.04 29.02 -2.26
C GLY A 53 -24.67 27.81 -2.97
N ALA A 54 -25.73 27.29 -2.35
CA ALA A 54 -26.60 26.28 -2.94
C ALA A 54 -27.11 26.72 -4.32
N VAL A 55 -27.35 25.76 -5.23
CA VAL A 55 -28.52 25.69 -6.15
C VAL A 55 -28.32 24.69 -7.31
N ASN A 56 -29.32 23.81 -7.45
CA ASN A 56 -29.81 23.01 -8.59
C ASN A 56 -28.94 21.93 -9.26
N ASP A 57 -29.66 20.87 -9.66
CA ASP A 57 -29.22 19.50 -9.95
C ASP A 57 -28.20 19.37 -11.11
N THR A 58 -28.13 20.34 -12.02
CA THR A 58 -27.13 20.37 -13.11
C THR A 58 -25.83 21.10 -12.72
N SER A 59 -25.84 21.80 -11.58
CA SER A 59 -24.69 22.51 -11.00
C SER A 59 -23.81 21.59 -10.16
N SER A 60 -24.34 20.47 -9.65
CA SER A 60 -23.62 19.60 -8.70
C SER A 60 -22.46 18.84 -9.34
N GLU A 61 -22.59 18.41 -10.60
CA GLU A 61 -21.51 17.72 -11.34
C GLU A 61 -20.39 18.67 -11.73
N LYS A 62 -20.73 19.86 -12.23
CA LYS A 62 -19.72 20.91 -12.51
C LYS A 62 -19.01 21.36 -11.24
N LEU A 63 -19.75 21.51 -10.13
CA LEU A 63 -19.18 21.82 -8.83
C LEU A 63 -18.26 20.72 -8.33
N ARG A 64 -18.68 19.44 -8.42
CA ARG A 64 -17.84 18.28 -8.10
C ARG A 64 -16.59 18.21 -8.99
N ARG A 65 -16.72 18.47 -10.28
CA ARG A 65 -15.62 18.55 -11.24
C ARG A 65 -14.59 19.60 -10.85
N ASN A 66 -15.04 20.81 -10.54
CA ASN A 66 -14.17 21.92 -10.13
C ASN A 66 -13.54 21.68 -8.75
N ALA A 67 -14.29 21.09 -7.82
CA ALA A 67 -13.82 20.71 -6.50
C ALA A 67 -12.76 19.59 -6.57
N ALA A 68 -12.97 18.57 -7.40
CA ALA A 68 -12.01 17.49 -7.64
C ALA A 68 -10.73 18.02 -8.29
N ALA A 69 -10.84 18.89 -9.29
CA ALA A 69 -9.69 19.56 -9.90
C ALA A 69 -8.93 20.42 -8.87
N SER A 70 -9.64 21.14 -7.99
CA SER A 70 -9.04 21.95 -6.93
C SER A 70 -8.37 21.10 -5.84
N ALA A 71 -8.99 19.98 -5.45
CA ALA A 71 -8.42 19.00 -4.51
C ALA A 71 -7.14 18.38 -5.08
N ARG A 72 -7.17 17.93 -6.34
CA ARG A 72 -5.98 17.42 -7.03
C ARG A 72 -4.91 18.48 -7.20
N LYS A 73 -5.26 19.73 -7.49
CA LYS A 73 -4.30 20.84 -7.61
C LYS A 73 -3.70 21.22 -6.26
N LEU A 74 -4.46 21.15 -5.17
CA LEU A 74 -3.97 21.44 -3.82
C LEU A 74 -3.05 20.32 -3.33
N VAL A 75 -3.44 19.06 -3.55
CA VAL A 75 -2.59 17.89 -3.30
C VAL A 75 -1.36 17.92 -4.23
N GLY A 76 -1.54 18.17 -5.52
CA GLY A 76 -0.49 18.28 -6.54
C GLY A 76 0.49 19.42 -6.31
N ARG A 77 0.03 20.58 -5.81
CA ARG A 77 0.92 21.69 -5.41
C ARG A 77 1.72 21.37 -4.16
N ALA A 78 1.12 20.67 -3.19
CA ALA A 78 1.85 20.14 -2.05
C ALA A 78 2.93 19.14 -2.52
N LEU A 79 2.63 18.31 -3.53
CA LEU A 79 3.60 17.39 -4.16
C LEU A 79 4.71 18.15 -4.93
N VAL A 80 4.39 19.20 -5.70
CA VAL A 80 5.36 19.99 -6.50
C VAL A 80 6.28 20.86 -5.62
N GLN A 81 5.77 21.42 -4.51
CA GLN A 81 6.59 22.20 -3.57
C GLN A 81 7.64 21.34 -2.84
N GLU A 82 7.47 20.01 -2.82
CA GLU A 82 8.40 19.05 -2.23
C GLU A 82 9.38 18.45 -3.26
N GLY A 83 9.51 19.04 -4.46
CA GLY A 83 10.52 18.68 -5.45
C GLY A 83 10.10 17.60 -6.45
N VAL A 84 8.84 17.16 -6.43
CA VAL A 84 8.28 16.25 -7.45
C VAL A 84 8.04 17.04 -8.74
N ARG A 85 8.74 16.69 -9.82
CA ARG A 85 8.42 17.18 -11.17
C ARG A 85 7.49 16.19 -11.86
N THR A 86 6.28 16.62 -12.21
CA THR A 86 5.43 15.89 -13.16
C THR A 86 4.74 16.85 -14.14
N PRO A 87 4.66 16.48 -15.44
CA PRO A 87 3.86 17.19 -16.42
C PRO A 87 2.39 16.81 -16.22
N PHE A 88 1.59 17.70 -15.66
CA PHE A 88 0.13 17.53 -15.67
C PHE A 88 -0.36 17.62 -17.12
N LEU A 89 -0.84 16.51 -17.68
CA LEU A 89 -1.74 16.55 -18.84
C LEU A 89 -3.17 16.68 -18.29
N GLU A 90 -3.84 17.78 -18.62
CA GLU A 90 -5.18 18.14 -18.12
C GLU A 90 -6.30 17.17 -18.57
N GLU A 91 -5.99 16.13 -19.36
CA GLU A 91 -6.99 15.36 -20.12
C GLU A 91 -7.44 14.02 -19.49
N ASP A 92 -6.78 13.46 -18.46
CA ASP A 92 -7.19 12.16 -17.86
C ASP A 92 -8.23 12.28 -16.73
N VAL A 93 -9.24 13.12 -16.94
CA VAL A 93 -10.28 13.39 -15.95
C VAL A 93 -11.46 12.40 -16.13
N ALA A 94 -11.30 11.17 -15.65
CA ALA A 94 -12.43 10.25 -15.45
C ALA A 94 -13.24 10.70 -14.22
N LEU A 95 -14.32 11.45 -14.43
CA LEU A 95 -15.21 11.99 -13.38
C LEU A 95 -16.36 11.09 -12.97
N ASP A 96 -16.43 9.87 -13.49
CA ASP A 96 -17.64 9.07 -13.41
C ASP A 96 -17.70 8.12 -12.19
N GLN A 97 -16.78 8.26 -11.23
CA GLN A 97 -16.68 7.34 -10.09
C GLN A 97 -17.22 7.97 -8.80
N SER A 98 -18.54 7.95 -8.61
CA SER A 98 -19.18 8.36 -7.34
C SER A 98 -20.21 7.36 -6.87
N PHE A 99 -20.31 7.19 -5.56
CA PHE A 99 -21.35 6.38 -4.91
C PHE A 99 -22.15 7.22 -3.93
N THR A 100 -23.37 6.78 -3.64
CA THR A 100 -24.28 7.50 -2.74
C THR A 100 -24.49 6.70 -1.47
N ILE A 101 -24.41 7.40 -0.35
CA ILE A 101 -24.53 6.87 1.00
C ILE A 101 -25.67 7.61 1.71
N THR A 102 -26.45 6.94 2.55
CA THR A 102 -27.60 7.54 3.24
C THR A 102 -27.84 6.98 4.64
N ASP A 103 -28.36 7.81 5.53
CA ASP A 103 -28.92 7.39 6.83
C ASP A 103 -30.44 7.17 6.78
N GLY A 104 -31.05 7.25 5.59
CA GLY A 104 -32.50 7.19 5.37
C GLY A 104 -33.21 8.55 5.40
N SER A 105 -32.56 9.61 5.91
CA SER A 105 -33.08 10.98 5.98
C SER A 105 -32.31 11.97 5.12
N GLN A 106 -30.99 11.80 5.03
CA GLN A 106 -30.06 12.58 4.24
C GLN A 106 -29.22 11.65 3.39
N SER A 107 -28.80 12.14 2.22
CA SER A 107 -27.89 11.43 1.33
C SER A 107 -26.62 12.25 1.11
N TRP A 108 -25.51 11.55 1.01
CA TRP A 108 -24.19 12.09 0.71
C TRP A 108 -23.65 11.39 -0.53
N VAL A 109 -22.99 12.16 -1.39
CA VAL A 109 -22.31 11.63 -2.57
C VAL A 109 -20.81 11.66 -2.30
N ALA A 110 -20.21 10.48 -2.32
CA ALA A 110 -18.77 10.30 -2.22
C ALA A 110 -18.19 10.19 -3.63
N THR A 111 -17.33 11.14 -4.00
CA THR A 111 -16.60 11.10 -5.28
C THR A 111 -15.21 10.53 -5.04
N LEU A 112 -14.84 9.49 -5.80
CA LEU A 112 -13.50 8.97 -5.78
C LEU A 112 -12.58 9.88 -6.59
N ILE A 113 -11.47 10.25 -5.96
CA ILE A 113 -10.35 10.90 -6.62
C ILE A 113 -9.26 9.85 -6.73
N ASP A 114 -9.20 9.22 -7.90
CA ASP A 114 -8.07 8.40 -8.28
C ASP A 114 -6.84 9.29 -8.51
N MET A 115 -5.71 8.83 -7.99
CA MET A 115 -4.40 9.44 -8.18
C MET A 115 -3.41 8.29 -8.34
N PRO A 116 -2.88 8.05 -9.55
CA PRO A 116 -2.02 6.89 -9.82
C PRO A 116 -0.78 6.84 -8.92
N GLU A 117 -0.34 8.00 -8.42
CA GLU A 117 0.79 8.11 -7.49
C GLU A 117 0.46 7.65 -6.05
N ILE A 118 -0.82 7.43 -5.68
CA ILE A 118 -1.32 7.20 -4.32
C ILE A 118 -2.04 5.84 -4.29
N ALA A 119 -1.48 4.88 -3.53
CA ALA A 119 -1.96 3.49 -3.47
C ALA A 119 -3.42 3.30 -2.99
N ARG A 120 -4.09 4.35 -2.49
CA ARG A 120 -5.50 4.31 -2.10
C ARG A 120 -6.22 5.58 -2.54
N PRO A 121 -7.41 5.49 -3.15
CA PRO A 121 -8.13 6.67 -3.63
C PRO A 121 -8.52 7.58 -2.46
N LEU A 122 -8.62 8.88 -2.74
CA LEU A 122 -9.21 9.82 -1.81
C LEU A 122 -10.72 9.89 -2.06
N LEU A 123 -11.49 10.07 -0.98
CA LEU A 123 -12.92 10.34 -1.06
C LEU A 123 -13.16 11.81 -0.84
N MET A 124 -13.86 12.42 -1.78
CA MET A 124 -14.29 13.80 -1.71
C MET A 124 -15.79 13.89 -1.47
N PHE A 125 -16.18 14.78 -0.56
CA PHE A 125 -17.55 15.15 -0.26
C PHE A 125 -17.72 16.64 -0.49
N VAL A 126 -18.77 17.02 -1.23
CA VAL A 126 -19.13 18.43 -1.45
C VAL A 126 -20.40 18.72 -0.65
N GLY A 127 -20.37 19.80 0.14
CA GLY A 127 -21.46 20.22 0.99
C GLY A 127 -21.23 19.82 2.44
N ALA A 128 -22.13 19.01 3.02
CA ALA A 128 -21.99 18.51 4.39
C ALA A 128 -21.22 17.18 4.40
N MET A 129 -20.43 16.96 5.45
CA MET A 129 -19.82 15.64 5.71
C MET A 129 -20.86 14.65 6.24
N PRO A 130 -20.79 13.37 5.87
CA PRO A 130 -21.51 12.31 6.57
C PRO A 130 -21.10 12.24 8.05
N PRO A 131 -22.00 11.85 8.96
CA PRO A 131 -21.70 11.74 10.38
C PRO A 131 -20.56 10.74 10.62
N LYS A 132 -19.59 11.14 11.45
CA LYS A 132 -18.41 10.33 11.76
C LYS A 132 -18.76 9.19 12.71
N GLY A 133 -18.24 7.99 12.42
CA GLY A 133 -18.39 6.79 13.25
C GLY A 133 -19.82 6.25 13.34
N GLN A 134 -20.66 6.59 12.36
CA GLN A 134 -22.02 6.08 12.28
C GLN A 134 -22.18 5.23 11.01
N PRO A 135 -22.83 4.06 11.12
CA PRO A 135 -23.11 3.22 9.97
C PRO A 135 -24.16 3.88 9.07
N LEU A 136 -23.85 3.96 7.78
CA LEU A 136 -24.72 4.48 6.73
C LEU A 136 -24.91 3.41 5.66
N LEU A 137 -25.96 3.49 4.85
CA LEU A 137 -26.25 2.52 3.79
C LEU A 137 -25.83 3.03 2.43
N VAL A 138 -25.19 2.17 1.64
CA VAL A 138 -24.88 2.46 0.24
C VAL A 138 -26.14 2.32 -0.60
N SER A 139 -26.66 3.43 -1.13
CA SER A 139 -27.91 3.46 -1.91
C SER A 139 -27.69 3.37 -3.43
N ARG A 140 -26.51 3.76 -3.91
CA ARG A 140 -26.08 3.65 -5.31
C ARG A 140 -24.61 3.22 -5.36
N GLU A 141 -24.34 2.16 -6.11
CA GLU A 141 -23.02 1.57 -6.39
C GLU A 141 -22.25 2.35 -7.49
N ILE A 142 -20.94 2.12 -7.55
CA ILE A 142 -20.05 2.58 -8.63
C ILE A 142 -20.09 1.56 -9.78
N GLU A 143 -20.34 2.01 -11.02
CA GLU A 143 -19.92 1.22 -12.19
C GLU A 143 -18.39 1.30 -12.30
N ALA A 144 -17.69 0.32 -11.73
CA ALA A 144 -16.24 0.32 -11.73
C ALA A 144 -15.69 0.14 -13.17
N PRO A 145 -14.84 1.04 -13.69
CA PRO A 145 -14.12 0.78 -14.92
C PRO A 145 -13.20 -0.43 -14.76
N ALA A 146 -12.87 -1.08 -15.88
CA ALA A 146 -12.02 -2.28 -15.95
C ALA A 146 -10.64 -2.14 -15.25
N ARG A 147 -10.18 -0.91 -15.00
CA ARG A 147 -8.93 -0.63 -14.25
C ARG A 147 -9.08 -0.83 -12.74
N LEU A 148 -10.23 -0.47 -12.16
CA LEU A 148 -10.53 -0.72 -10.74
C LEU A 148 -10.93 -2.18 -10.49
N SER A 149 -11.21 -2.96 -11.54
CA SER A 149 -11.29 -4.41 -11.41
C SER A 149 -9.95 -5.09 -11.15
N TYR A 150 -8.82 -4.44 -11.43
CA TYR A 150 -7.49 -4.93 -11.06
C TYR A 150 -7.13 -4.65 -9.59
N LEU A 151 -7.74 -3.64 -8.96
CA LEU A 151 -7.67 -3.47 -7.50
C LEU A 151 -8.47 -4.55 -6.72
N ARG A 152 -9.16 -5.48 -7.42
CA ARG A 152 -10.06 -6.48 -6.84
C ARG A 152 -9.37 -7.73 -6.31
N GLN A 153 -8.11 -7.99 -6.64
CA GLN A 153 -7.43 -9.23 -6.23
C GLN A 153 -6.03 -8.90 -5.72
N ASP A 154 -5.79 -9.25 -4.45
CA ASP A 154 -4.52 -9.20 -3.71
C ASP A 154 -3.70 -7.90 -3.90
N GLN A 155 -3.98 -6.92 -3.04
CA GLN A 155 -3.13 -5.73 -2.87
C GLN A 155 -1.84 -6.13 -2.12
N GLU A 156 -0.95 -6.84 -2.83
CA GLU A 156 0.41 -7.12 -2.40
C GLU A 156 1.21 -5.82 -2.53
N GLY A 157 1.62 -5.27 -1.40
CA GLY A 157 2.45 -4.09 -1.37
C GLY A 157 3.90 -4.39 -1.72
N VAL A 158 4.65 -3.31 -1.81
CA VAL A 158 5.99 -3.25 -2.39
C VAL A 158 6.94 -3.98 -1.44
N VAL A 159 7.56 -5.09 -1.87
CA VAL A 159 8.50 -5.93 -1.08
C VAL A 159 9.89 -5.29 -1.02
N CYS A 160 10.31 -4.78 0.14
CA CYS A 160 11.51 -3.93 0.22
C CYS A 160 12.29 -4.05 1.53
N PHE A 161 13.60 -3.86 1.46
CA PHE A 161 14.47 -3.58 2.60
C PHE A 161 14.53 -2.08 2.89
N THR A 162 15.07 -1.69 4.05
CA THR A 162 15.44 -0.30 4.33
C THR A 162 16.94 -0.16 4.55
N PRO A 163 17.53 1.04 4.36
CA PRO A 163 18.94 1.30 4.67
C PRO A 163 19.35 0.82 6.06
N GLY A 164 20.60 0.37 6.18
CA GLY A 164 21.14 -0.27 7.38
C GLY A 164 20.91 -1.78 7.46
N THR A 165 20.15 -2.37 6.53
CA THR A 165 20.01 -3.82 6.43
C THR A 165 21.29 -4.42 5.89
N ARG A 166 21.83 -5.42 6.58
CA ARG A 166 23.05 -6.15 6.19
C ARG A 166 22.65 -7.40 5.42
N MET A 167 22.98 -7.45 4.15
CA MET A 167 22.76 -8.60 3.28
C MET A 167 23.99 -9.51 3.32
N GLU A 168 23.77 -10.81 3.45
CA GLU A 168 24.86 -11.78 3.35
C GLU A 168 25.42 -11.82 1.93
N THR A 169 26.73 -11.59 1.78
CA THR A 169 27.45 -11.69 0.51
C THR A 169 28.60 -12.69 0.64
N PRO A 170 29.20 -13.17 -0.47
CA PRO A 170 30.32 -14.11 -0.40
C PRO A 170 31.53 -13.61 0.40
N ASP A 171 31.71 -12.29 0.45
CA ASP A 171 32.85 -11.62 1.10
C ASP A 171 32.48 -11.07 2.50
N GLY A 172 31.28 -11.43 2.99
CA GLY A 172 30.74 -11.02 4.29
C GLY A 172 29.51 -10.10 4.17
N PRO A 173 28.89 -9.70 5.29
CA PRO A 173 27.69 -8.87 5.24
C PRO A 173 27.96 -7.46 4.70
N GLN A 174 27.19 -7.01 3.71
CA GLN A 174 27.24 -5.66 3.12
C GLN A 174 25.92 -4.92 3.32
N LEU A 175 25.95 -3.59 3.40
CA LEU A 175 24.74 -2.79 3.51
C LEU A 175 23.92 -2.84 2.22
N VAL A 176 22.60 -3.00 2.34
CA VAL A 176 21.70 -3.12 1.18
C VAL A 176 21.73 -1.87 0.30
N GLU A 177 21.94 -0.69 0.88
CA GLU A 177 22.06 0.58 0.16
C GLU A 177 23.38 0.75 -0.61
N GLU A 178 24.36 -0.12 -0.37
CA GLU A 178 25.64 -0.13 -1.07
C GLU A 178 25.68 -1.15 -2.22
N LEU A 179 24.68 -2.03 -2.31
CA LEU A 179 24.59 -3.04 -3.36
C LEU A 179 24.10 -2.45 -4.68
N VAL A 180 24.72 -2.89 -5.77
CA VAL A 180 24.33 -2.52 -7.14
C VAL A 180 24.12 -3.76 -8.02
N ALA A 181 23.51 -3.57 -9.18
CA ALA A 181 23.40 -4.65 -10.17
C ALA A 181 24.80 -5.14 -10.58
N GLY A 182 24.97 -6.46 -10.66
CA GLY A 182 26.25 -7.15 -10.86
C GLY A 182 26.93 -7.59 -9.56
N ASP A 183 26.55 -7.05 -8.39
CA ASP A 183 27.01 -7.56 -7.10
C ASP A 183 26.41 -8.94 -6.82
N ARG A 184 27.02 -9.68 -5.89
CA ARG A 184 26.61 -11.05 -5.56
C ARG A 184 26.12 -11.17 -4.13
N VAL A 185 25.05 -11.93 -3.93
CA VAL A 185 24.46 -12.20 -2.61
C VAL A 185 24.38 -13.70 -2.36
N VAL A 186 24.44 -14.09 -1.09
CA VAL A 186 24.21 -15.47 -0.68
C VAL A 186 22.71 -15.71 -0.60
N THR A 187 22.26 -16.72 -1.34
CA THR A 187 20.90 -17.24 -1.29
C THR A 187 20.87 -18.55 -0.50
N LYS A 188 19.71 -18.87 0.05
CA LYS A 188 19.52 -20.10 0.83
C LYS A 188 19.66 -21.36 -0.02
N ASP A 189 19.04 -21.38 -1.20
CA ASP A 189 18.82 -22.61 -1.98
C ASP A 189 19.79 -22.76 -3.15
N ASN A 190 20.23 -21.65 -3.77
CA ASN A 190 21.00 -21.65 -5.02
C ASN A 190 22.45 -21.20 -4.82
N GLY A 191 22.92 -21.06 -3.58
CA GLY A 191 24.26 -20.58 -3.29
C GLY A 191 24.39 -19.09 -3.61
N VAL A 192 25.45 -18.71 -4.33
CA VAL A 192 25.74 -17.31 -4.63
C VAL A 192 25.08 -16.92 -5.96
N GLU A 193 24.26 -15.88 -5.94
CA GLU A 193 23.54 -15.36 -7.11
C GLU A 193 23.90 -13.90 -7.37
N GLU A 194 23.85 -13.50 -8.65
CA GLU A 194 24.07 -12.12 -9.08
C GLU A 194 22.79 -11.28 -8.95
N ILE A 195 22.92 -10.05 -8.47
CA ILE A 195 21.84 -9.07 -8.46
C ILE A 195 21.68 -8.52 -9.87
N LEU A 196 20.53 -8.80 -10.50
CA LEU A 196 20.23 -8.33 -11.84
C LEU A 196 19.71 -6.90 -11.86
N TRP A 197 19.00 -6.50 -10.82
CA TRP A 197 18.45 -5.16 -10.71
C TRP A 197 18.30 -4.74 -9.25
N VAL A 198 18.64 -3.48 -8.99
CA VAL A 198 18.39 -2.80 -7.72
C VAL A 198 17.42 -1.67 -7.99
N GLY A 199 16.29 -1.72 -7.28
CA GLY A 199 15.28 -0.67 -7.30
C GLY A 199 15.23 0.07 -5.99
N ASP A 200 14.87 1.34 -6.02
CA ASP A 200 14.59 2.08 -4.79
C ASP A 200 13.37 2.99 -4.91
N ARG A 201 12.75 3.25 -3.77
CA ARG A 201 11.61 4.17 -3.65
C ARG A 201 11.66 4.93 -2.34
N HIS A 202 11.64 6.25 -2.43
CA HIS A 202 11.49 7.12 -1.27
C HIS A 202 10.01 7.37 -0.92
N VAL A 203 9.68 7.26 0.37
CA VAL A 203 8.36 7.54 0.93
C VAL A 203 8.50 8.61 2.00
N SER A 204 7.92 9.78 1.74
CA SER A 204 8.01 10.95 2.62
C SER A 204 7.22 10.78 3.91
N GLY A 205 7.56 11.59 4.92
CA GLY A 205 6.84 11.60 6.21
C GLY A 205 5.37 11.97 6.11
N ALA A 206 5.03 12.92 5.24
CA ALA A 206 3.64 13.28 4.97
C ALA A 206 2.86 12.08 4.42
N ARG A 207 3.48 11.30 3.53
CA ARG A 207 2.89 10.07 2.98
C ARG A 207 2.74 8.97 4.04
N LEU A 208 3.77 8.76 4.88
CA LEU A 208 3.67 7.83 6.03
C LEU A 208 2.65 8.26 7.08
N HIS A 209 2.37 9.56 7.19
CA HIS A 209 1.32 10.09 8.07
C HIS A 209 -0.08 9.86 7.47
N ALA A 210 -0.25 10.14 6.18
CA ALA A 210 -1.51 9.95 5.47
C ALA A 210 -1.85 8.47 5.24
N MET A 211 -0.84 7.61 5.15
CA MET A 211 -0.95 6.17 4.88
C MET A 211 -0.13 5.38 5.91
N PRO A 212 -0.65 5.17 7.13
CA PRO A 212 0.05 4.43 8.17
C PRO A 212 0.40 2.99 7.77
N ASP A 213 -0.36 2.39 6.86
CA ASP A 213 -0.11 1.04 6.35
C ASP A 213 1.18 0.94 5.54
N LEU A 214 1.72 2.06 5.03
CA LEU A 214 3.03 2.10 4.35
C LEU A 214 4.21 2.19 5.32
N ARG A 215 3.95 2.33 6.62
CA ARG A 215 5.02 2.41 7.62
C ARG A 215 5.76 1.08 7.69
N PRO A 216 7.09 1.10 7.76
CA PRO A 216 7.86 -0.13 7.78
C PRO A 216 7.57 -0.91 9.06
N VAL A 217 7.80 -2.22 8.98
CA VAL A 217 7.72 -3.13 10.12
C VAL A 217 9.13 -3.31 10.66
N ARG A 218 9.29 -3.06 11.96
CA ARG A 218 10.51 -3.31 12.72
C ARG A 218 10.39 -4.66 13.40
N ILE A 219 11.30 -5.55 13.06
CA ILE A 219 11.52 -6.86 13.66
C ILE A 219 12.74 -6.72 14.56
N ARG A 220 12.54 -6.74 15.88
CA ARG A 220 13.63 -6.59 16.85
C ARG A 220 14.60 -7.76 16.81
N GLU A 221 15.83 -7.53 17.28
CA GLU A 221 16.81 -8.60 17.47
C GLU A 221 16.21 -9.80 18.22
N GLY A 222 16.41 -11.01 17.69
CA GLY A 222 15.90 -12.25 18.28
C GLY A 222 14.38 -12.40 18.29
N ALA A 223 13.62 -11.60 17.52
CA ALA A 223 12.16 -11.64 17.52
C ALA A 223 11.58 -12.90 16.85
N ILE A 224 12.26 -13.46 15.84
CA ILE A 224 11.72 -14.54 15.01
C ILE A 224 12.27 -15.90 15.43
N ASP A 225 13.60 -16.04 15.44
CA ASP A 225 14.32 -17.23 15.86
C ASP A 225 15.38 -16.85 16.91
N GLU A 226 15.96 -17.83 17.59
CA GLU A 226 16.98 -17.57 18.62
C GLU A 226 18.16 -16.78 18.05
N GLY A 227 18.35 -15.55 18.56
CA GLY A 227 19.37 -14.63 18.08
C GLY A 227 19.15 -14.04 16.69
N ARG A 228 17.96 -14.22 16.07
CA ARG A 228 17.64 -13.69 14.73
C ARG A 228 16.36 -12.81 14.70
N PRO A 229 16.39 -11.67 14.00
CA PRO A 229 17.53 -11.10 13.26
C PRO A 229 18.68 -10.71 14.22
N ASN A 230 19.91 -10.65 13.71
CA ASN A 230 21.08 -10.13 14.42
C ASN A 230 21.07 -8.60 14.23
N GLY A 231 20.68 -7.89 15.29
CA GLY A 231 20.23 -6.49 15.21
C GLY A 231 18.82 -6.36 14.62
N ASP A 232 18.20 -5.20 14.84
CA ASP A 232 16.87 -4.90 14.30
C ASP A 232 16.87 -4.99 12.76
N LEU A 233 15.87 -5.65 12.20
CA LEU A 233 15.57 -5.64 10.76
C LEU A 233 14.31 -4.79 10.52
N ILE A 234 14.39 -3.87 9.57
CA ILE A 234 13.28 -2.99 9.21
C ILE A 234 12.98 -3.24 7.73
N VAL A 235 11.73 -3.58 7.44
CA VAL A 235 11.28 -3.95 6.09
C VAL A 235 9.94 -3.33 5.77
N SER A 236 9.55 -3.34 4.50
CA SER A 236 8.19 -2.96 4.14
C SER A 236 7.15 -3.93 4.74
N PRO A 237 5.90 -3.48 4.94
CA PRO A 237 4.84 -4.31 5.53
C PRO A 237 4.60 -5.64 4.80
N ASP A 238 4.75 -5.64 3.49
CA ASP A 238 4.47 -6.79 2.63
C ASP A 238 5.71 -7.61 2.31
N HIS A 239 6.87 -7.22 2.83
CA HIS A 239 8.08 -8.03 2.75
C HIS A 239 7.86 -9.35 3.47
N ARG A 240 8.06 -10.47 2.77
CA ARG A 240 7.82 -11.79 3.33
C ARG A 240 9.06 -12.35 4.01
N MET A 241 8.83 -12.84 5.22
CA MET A 241 9.80 -13.48 6.07
C MET A 241 9.65 -14.99 5.93
N LEU A 242 10.76 -15.71 5.87
CA LEU A 242 10.73 -17.17 5.89
C LEU A 242 10.39 -17.65 7.30
N ILE A 243 9.28 -18.34 7.44
CA ILE A 243 8.82 -18.90 8.71
C ILE A 243 8.87 -20.42 8.66
N ARG A 244 9.45 -20.99 9.72
CA ARG A 244 9.55 -22.43 9.93
C ARG A 244 8.73 -22.86 11.14
N GLY A 245 8.36 -24.14 11.15
CA GLY A 245 7.87 -24.80 12.36
C GLY A 245 6.91 -25.93 12.07
N ALA A 246 6.59 -26.70 13.13
CA ALA A 246 5.64 -27.81 13.04
C ALA A 246 4.25 -27.37 12.56
N ALA A 247 3.84 -26.13 12.85
CA ALA A 247 2.58 -25.56 12.37
C ALA A 247 2.53 -25.44 10.84
N ALA A 248 3.64 -25.07 10.19
CA ALA A 248 3.70 -24.97 8.73
C ALA A 248 3.47 -26.35 8.09
N MET A 249 4.12 -27.38 8.63
CA MET A 249 3.98 -28.77 8.19
C MET A 249 2.57 -29.30 8.45
N ALA A 250 2.02 -29.06 9.64
CA ALA A 250 0.72 -29.61 10.03
C ALA A 250 -0.45 -29.01 9.24
N LEU A 251 -0.38 -27.71 8.89
CA LEU A 251 -1.48 -26.99 8.24
C LEU A 251 -1.38 -27.00 6.71
N TRP A 252 -0.16 -27.01 6.15
CA TRP A 252 0.05 -26.87 4.71
C TRP A 252 0.94 -27.94 4.09
N GLY A 253 1.52 -28.86 4.88
CA GLY A 253 2.44 -29.87 4.37
C GLY A 253 3.81 -29.31 3.97
N GLU A 254 4.13 -28.08 4.39
CA GLU A 254 5.34 -27.37 4.00
C GLU A 254 6.29 -27.22 5.20
N HIS A 255 7.59 -27.39 4.98
CA HIS A 255 8.59 -27.15 6.03
C HIS A 255 8.82 -25.65 6.29
N GLU A 256 8.66 -24.84 5.26
CA GLU A 256 8.94 -23.42 5.26
C GLU A 256 7.87 -22.69 4.45
N VAL A 257 7.41 -21.55 4.96
CA VAL A 257 6.41 -20.70 4.30
C VAL A 257 6.84 -19.24 4.36
N LEU A 258 6.34 -18.44 3.43
CA LEU A 258 6.56 -17.00 3.39
C LEU A 258 5.37 -16.28 4.02
N VAL A 259 5.65 -15.41 4.99
CA VAL A 259 4.65 -14.64 5.72
C VAL A 259 5.01 -13.16 5.67
N ALA A 260 4.07 -12.31 5.25
CA ALA A 260 4.28 -10.86 5.23
C ALA A 260 4.61 -10.32 6.62
N ALA A 261 5.57 -9.40 6.72
CA ALA A 261 6.01 -8.82 7.98
C ALA A 261 4.87 -8.17 8.78
N ARG A 262 3.88 -7.56 8.10
CA ARG A 262 2.69 -6.99 8.73
C ARG A 262 1.83 -8.01 9.47
N ASP A 263 1.83 -9.26 9.00
CA ASP A 263 1.04 -10.34 9.59
C ASP A 263 1.79 -11.02 10.75
N LEU A 264 3.05 -10.66 10.97
CA LEU A 264 3.87 -11.07 12.11
C LEU A 264 3.85 -10.07 13.27
N ILE A 265 3.16 -8.93 13.12
CA ILE A 265 3.10 -7.89 14.17
C ILE A 265 2.45 -8.46 15.43
N ASP A 266 3.18 -8.35 16.54
CA ASP A 266 2.77 -8.79 17.88
C ASP A 266 2.69 -7.63 18.89
N ASP A 267 2.90 -6.39 18.41
CA ASP A 267 2.96 -5.16 19.20
C ASP A 267 4.03 -5.16 20.32
N ALA A 268 4.95 -6.13 20.31
CA ALA A 268 5.98 -6.34 21.32
C ALA A 268 7.38 -6.43 20.74
N ARG A 269 7.68 -7.42 19.89
CA ARG A 269 9.00 -7.59 19.25
C ARG A 269 8.95 -7.33 17.75
N VAL A 270 7.79 -7.50 17.13
CA VAL A 270 7.51 -7.12 15.75
C VAL A 270 6.45 -6.02 15.77
N THR A 271 6.83 -4.82 15.34
CA THR A 271 6.02 -3.61 15.52
C THR A 271 6.05 -2.74 14.28
N ARG A 272 5.00 -1.94 14.05
CA ARG A 272 5.07 -0.86 13.06
C ARG A 272 6.01 0.23 13.56
N ASP A 273 6.90 0.72 12.69
CA ASP A 273 7.78 1.83 13.04
C ASP A 273 7.04 3.16 12.96
N LEU A 274 6.53 3.59 14.10
CA LEU A 274 5.86 4.89 14.25
C LEU A 274 6.85 6.06 14.30
N SER A 275 8.14 5.79 14.52
CA SER A 275 9.19 6.81 14.62
C SER A 275 9.74 7.23 13.26
N ALA A 276 9.55 6.43 12.22
CA ALA A 276 9.98 6.72 10.85
C ALA A 276 9.38 8.06 10.37
N LYS A 277 10.28 9.02 10.09
CA LYS A 277 9.95 10.35 9.53
C LYS A 277 9.92 10.35 8.00
N SER A 278 10.54 9.36 7.39
CA SER A 278 10.55 9.03 5.96
C SER A 278 11.21 7.65 5.86
N VAL A 279 11.05 6.98 4.73
CA VAL A 279 11.72 5.70 4.49
C VAL A 279 12.13 5.60 3.03
N THR A 280 13.32 5.08 2.77
CA THR A 280 13.71 4.60 1.44
C THR A 280 13.62 3.10 1.46
N TYR A 281 12.91 2.57 0.48
CA TYR A 281 12.68 1.16 0.28
C TYR A 281 13.55 0.66 -0.86
N ILE A 282 14.29 -0.42 -0.65
CA ILE A 282 15.27 -0.95 -1.61
C ILE A 282 14.88 -2.38 -2.01
N HIS A 283 14.95 -2.67 -3.30
CA HIS A 283 14.58 -3.92 -3.94
C HIS A 283 15.81 -4.61 -4.53
N LEU A 284 15.91 -5.92 -4.35
CA LEU A 284 16.94 -6.74 -4.97
C LEU A 284 16.28 -7.82 -5.82
N MET A 285 16.40 -7.73 -7.15
CA MET A 285 15.90 -8.74 -8.08
C MET A 285 17.05 -9.61 -8.58
N LEU A 286 16.86 -10.92 -8.52
CA LEU A 286 17.82 -11.95 -8.93
C LEU A 286 17.35 -12.63 -10.25
N PRO A 287 18.08 -13.62 -10.80
CA PRO A 287 17.62 -14.35 -11.99
C PRO A 287 16.30 -15.11 -11.80
N SER A 288 15.98 -15.47 -10.56
CA SER A 288 14.72 -16.06 -10.14
C SER A 288 14.42 -15.66 -8.70
N HIS A 289 13.18 -15.86 -8.26
CA HIS A 289 12.83 -15.60 -6.87
C HIS A 289 13.65 -16.50 -5.94
N ASN A 290 14.26 -15.90 -4.93
CA ASN A 290 15.18 -16.57 -4.00
C ASN A 290 14.91 -16.14 -2.57
N ILE A 291 15.42 -16.95 -1.64
CA ILE A 291 15.49 -16.58 -0.22
C ILE A 291 16.87 -15.97 0.06
N LEU A 292 16.86 -14.71 0.49
CA LEU A 292 18.02 -13.93 0.90
C LEU A 292 18.22 -14.02 2.41
N ILE A 293 19.42 -13.64 2.87
CA ILE A 293 19.76 -13.58 4.30
C ILE A 293 20.03 -12.11 4.66
N ALA A 294 19.09 -11.50 5.39
CA ALA A 294 19.10 -10.09 5.78
C ALA A 294 19.18 -9.97 7.31
N ASN A 295 20.22 -9.31 7.83
CA ASN A 295 20.58 -9.30 9.25
C ASN A 295 20.63 -10.73 9.82
N GLY A 296 21.04 -11.70 9.01
CA GLY A 296 21.08 -13.12 9.38
C GLY A 296 19.72 -13.81 9.49
N LEU A 297 18.63 -13.15 9.13
CA LEU A 297 17.28 -13.71 9.04
C LEU A 297 16.91 -13.94 7.57
N GLU A 298 16.20 -15.03 7.28
CA GLU A 298 15.83 -15.39 5.92
C GLU A 298 14.57 -14.67 5.44
N THR A 299 14.68 -14.02 4.28
CA THR A 299 13.63 -13.19 3.68
C THR A 299 13.55 -13.44 2.18
N GLU A 300 12.50 -12.95 1.52
CA GLU A 300 12.39 -13.06 0.07
C GLU A 300 13.28 -12.04 -0.69
N SER A 301 13.61 -12.36 -1.94
CA SER A 301 14.04 -11.38 -2.95
C SER A 301 12.84 -10.69 -3.59
N PHE A 302 13.07 -9.67 -4.41
CA PHE A 302 11.99 -9.04 -5.17
C PHE A 302 11.38 -10.03 -6.17
N HIS A 303 10.04 -10.04 -6.25
CA HIS A 303 9.27 -10.73 -7.30
C HIS A 303 8.43 -9.70 -8.08
N PRO A 304 8.65 -9.52 -9.40
CA PRO A 304 7.91 -8.54 -10.21
C PRO A 304 6.39 -8.73 -10.19
N ASP A 305 5.93 -9.99 -10.17
CA ASP A 305 4.50 -10.33 -10.14
C ASP A 305 3.83 -10.08 -8.78
N ALA A 306 4.62 -9.96 -7.70
CA ALA A 306 4.10 -9.75 -6.34
C ALA A 306 3.91 -8.26 -6.00
N VAL A 307 4.14 -7.36 -6.95
CA VAL A 307 4.10 -5.91 -6.72
C VAL A 307 3.34 -5.24 -7.86
N HIS A 308 2.52 -4.24 -7.52
CA HIS A 308 2.01 -3.32 -8.53
C HIS A 308 3.16 -2.47 -9.07
N LEU A 309 3.66 -2.84 -10.26
CA LEU A 309 4.75 -2.14 -10.95
C LEU A 309 4.45 -0.66 -11.18
N GLU A 310 3.19 -0.25 -11.34
CA GLU A 310 2.77 1.17 -11.43
C GLU A 310 3.19 2.00 -10.20
N SER A 311 3.56 1.36 -9.10
CA SER A 311 4.03 2.01 -7.89
C SER A 311 5.56 2.25 -7.85
N VAL A 312 6.28 1.68 -8.82
CA VAL A 312 7.73 1.85 -9.04
C VAL A 312 7.95 3.02 -10.00
N ASP A 313 9.02 3.78 -9.79
CA ASP A 313 9.37 4.89 -10.69
C ASP A 313 9.61 4.41 -12.13
N GLU A 314 9.16 5.17 -13.12
CA GLU A 314 9.21 4.77 -14.54
C GLU A 314 10.64 4.48 -15.00
N GLN A 315 11.63 5.25 -14.54
CA GLN A 315 13.02 5.01 -14.90
C GLN A 315 13.56 3.72 -14.28
N GLN A 316 13.08 3.35 -13.09
CA GLN A 316 13.44 2.10 -12.43
C GLN A 316 12.84 0.90 -13.17
N LEU A 317 11.58 1.00 -13.62
CA LEU A 317 10.92 -0.02 -14.45
C LEU A 317 11.61 -0.22 -15.79
N LEU A 318 11.99 0.87 -16.48
CA LEU A 318 12.71 0.78 -17.75
C LEU A 318 14.02 0.00 -17.59
N ARG A 319 14.80 0.28 -16.53
CA ARG A 319 16.02 -0.48 -16.23
C ARG A 319 15.75 -1.95 -15.92
N MET A 320 14.65 -2.24 -15.22
CA MET A 320 14.25 -3.62 -14.96
C MET A 320 13.93 -4.35 -16.28
N PHE A 321 13.21 -3.70 -17.19
CA PHE A 321 12.90 -4.25 -18.51
C PHE A 321 14.11 -4.33 -19.44
N ASP A 322 15.11 -3.47 -19.28
CA ASP A 322 16.36 -3.60 -20.04
C ASP A 322 17.11 -4.88 -19.67
N VAL A 323 17.04 -5.29 -18.39
CA VAL A 323 17.68 -6.52 -17.90
C VAL A 323 16.81 -7.76 -18.14
N MET A 324 15.49 -7.65 -17.99
CA MET A 324 14.53 -8.72 -18.28
C MET A 324 13.38 -8.20 -19.18
N PRO A 325 13.58 -8.19 -20.50
CA PRO A 325 12.62 -7.61 -21.44
C PRO A 325 11.22 -8.22 -21.40
N PHE A 326 11.12 -9.53 -21.15
CA PHE A 326 9.84 -10.24 -21.12
C PHE A 326 8.90 -9.77 -20.00
N LEU A 327 9.42 -9.16 -18.92
CA LEU A 327 8.61 -8.63 -17.83
C LEU A 327 7.73 -7.44 -18.24
N ARG A 328 8.02 -6.81 -19.38
CA ARG A 328 7.19 -5.73 -19.92
C ARG A 328 5.80 -6.23 -20.34
N ASP A 329 5.74 -7.46 -20.83
CA ASP A 329 4.52 -8.04 -21.38
C ASP A 329 3.86 -9.01 -20.38
N ASP A 330 4.66 -9.76 -19.62
CA ASP A 330 4.20 -10.76 -18.66
C ASP A 330 5.15 -10.89 -17.46
N THR A 331 4.74 -10.37 -16.30
CA THR A 331 5.49 -10.49 -15.05
C THR A 331 5.51 -11.90 -14.47
N SER A 332 4.52 -12.73 -14.80
CA SER A 332 4.44 -14.12 -14.33
C SER A 332 5.50 -15.01 -14.99
N ALA A 333 6.03 -14.60 -16.15
CA ALA A 333 7.13 -15.26 -16.83
C ALA A 333 8.45 -15.23 -16.03
N TYR A 334 8.54 -14.42 -14.95
CA TYR A 334 9.65 -14.46 -13.99
C TYR A 334 9.79 -15.81 -13.28
N GLY A 335 8.69 -16.56 -13.17
CA GLY A 335 8.62 -17.86 -12.51
C GLY A 335 7.86 -17.80 -11.18
N PRO A 336 7.85 -18.92 -10.44
CA PRO A 336 7.12 -19.02 -9.18
C PRO A 336 7.91 -18.45 -7.99
N MET A 337 7.19 -18.13 -6.92
CA MET A 337 7.75 -17.90 -5.59
C MET A 337 8.53 -19.13 -5.11
N SER A 338 9.68 -18.94 -4.44
CA SER A 338 10.53 -20.04 -3.95
C SER A 338 9.87 -20.90 -2.87
N ARG A 339 8.86 -20.36 -2.19
CA ARG A 339 8.10 -21.02 -1.12
C ARG A 339 6.64 -20.59 -1.19
N ARG A 340 5.77 -21.37 -0.55
CA ARG A 340 4.36 -21.03 -0.40
C ARG A 340 4.21 -19.71 0.35
N VAL A 341 3.52 -18.77 -0.27
CA VAL A 341 3.10 -17.51 0.36
C VAL A 341 1.80 -17.74 1.11
N LEU A 342 1.75 -17.34 2.37
CA LEU A 342 0.53 -17.37 3.16
C LEU A 342 -0.24 -16.07 3.04
N ARG A 343 -1.56 -16.19 2.91
CA ARG A 343 -2.48 -15.06 3.06
C ARG A 343 -2.58 -14.66 4.54
N GLN A 344 -3.03 -13.44 4.81
CA GLN A 344 -3.21 -12.94 6.18
C GLN A 344 -3.99 -13.90 7.10
N ALA A 345 -5.10 -14.46 6.61
CA ALA A 345 -5.91 -15.40 7.39
C ALA A 345 -5.16 -16.71 7.72
N GLU A 346 -4.29 -17.17 6.81
CA GLU A 346 -3.44 -18.35 7.00
C GLU A 346 -2.29 -18.03 7.97
N ALA A 347 -1.65 -16.88 7.82
CA ALA A 347 -0.57 -16.41 8.70
C ALA A 347 -1.01 -16.32 10.17
N ALA A 348 -2.25 -15.91 10.42
CA ALA A 348 -2.84 -15.85 11.77
C ALA A 348 -2.89 -17.21 12.49
N LEU A 349 -2.89 -18.33 11.76
CA LEU A 349 -2.86 -19.67 12.35
C LEU A 349 -1.45 -20.03 12.86
N ILE A 350 -0.40 -19.52 12.22
CA ILE A 350 0.99 -19.72 12.66
C ILE A 350 1.29 -18.89 13.90
N THR A 351 0.94 -17.60 13.89
CA THR A 351 1.29 -16.68 14.97
C THR A 351 0.60 -17.02 16.29
N ARG A 352 -0.61 -17.62 16.25
CA ARG A 352 -1.32 -18.11 17.45
C ARG A 352 -0.76 -19.40 18.04
N SER A 353 0.07 -20.12 17.28
CA SER A 353 0.65 -21.40 17.68
C SER A 353 2.07 -21.28 18.25
N ARG A 354 2.59 -20.05 18.37
CA ARG A 354 3.95 -19.74 18.87
C ARG A 354 3.97 -19.37 20.35
#